data_AF-A0A2D8ATT2-F1
#
_entry.id   AF-A0A2D8ATT2-F1
#
_cell.length_a   1.000
_cell.length_b   1.000
_cell.length_c   1.000
_cell.angle_alpha   90.00
_cell.angle_beta   90.00
_cell.angle_gamma   90.00
#
_symmetry.space_group_name_H-M   'P 1'
#
loop_
_entity.id
_entity.type
_entity.pdbx_description
1 polymer ?
#
loop_
_entity_poly.entity_id
_entity_poly.type
_entity_poly.pdbx_seq_one_letter_code
_entity_poly.pdbx_strand_id
1 'polypeptide(L)'
;RINRTSLSVYAKLRRLQRAPLLKHFVKGYRLTKTLDARCMAELWIESIGLIAGALGIVAWIPQIKEVWVHKKHDGISLTTFSIVTVALCLWLIYGVLIRSASMIIANVMTLSVIFAVILGVVRLRRSRSNQ
;
A
#
# COMPACT_ATOMS: atom_id res chain seq x y z
N ARG A 1 -42.11 18.41 -36.30
CA ARG A 1 -42.88 17.28 -36.88
C ARG A 1 -41.89 16.14 -37.14
N ILE A 2 -41.82 15.13 -36.26
CA ILE A 2 -40.89 14.01 -36.41
C ILE A 2 -41.32 13.19 -37.64
N ASN A 3 -40.45 13.06 -38.65
CA ASN A 3 -40.78 12.39 -39.91
C ASN A 3 -41.02 10.88 -39.66
N ARG A 4 -42.00 10.24 -40.33
CA ARG A 4 -42.37 8.83 -40.12
C ARG A 4 -41.17 7.86 -40.26
N THR A 5 -40.23 8.18 -41.15
CA THR A 5 -38.97 7.44 -41.34
C THR A 5 -38.10 7.46 -40.09
N SER A 6 -37.98 8.60 -39.41
CA SER A 6 -37.19 8.68 -38.18
C SER A 6 -37.81 7.84 -37.05
N LEU A 7 -39.14 7.85 -36.92
CA LEU A 7 -39.87 7.02 -35.96
C LEU A 7 -39.64 5.51 -36.16
N SER A 8 -39.58 5.03 -37.41
CA SER A 8 -39.32 3.61 -37.68
C SER A 8 -37.89 3.21 -37.32
N VAL A 9 -36.91 4.09 -37.59
CA VAL A 9 -35.51 3.89 -37.22
C VAL A 9 -35.34 3.85 -35.69
N TYR A 10 -35.92 4.80 -34.96
CA TYR A 10 -35.88 4.80 -33.49
C TYR A 10 -36.56 3.56 -32.90
N ALA A 11 -37.71 3.12 -33.44
CA ALA A 11 -38.37 1.90 -33.01
C ALA A 11 -37.50 0.66 -33.26
N LYS A 12 -36.80 0.58 -34.39
CA LYS A 12 -35.87 -0.51 -34.73
C LYS A 12 -34.64 -0.52 -33.81
N LEU A 13 -34.05 0.64 -33.55
CA LEU A 13 -32.92 0.78 -32.61
C LEU A 13 -33.30 0.39 -31.18
N ARG A 14 -34.49 0.79 -30.71
CA ARG A 14 -35.00 0.40 -29.40
C ARG A 14 -35.25 -1.12 -29.30
N ARG A 15 -35.66 -1.78 -30.38
CA ARG A 15 -35.76 -3.26 -30.46
C ARG A 15 -34.38 -3.92 -30.43
N LEU A 16 -33.40 -3.39 -31.16
CA LEU A 16 -32.02 -3.89 -31.17
C LEU A 16 -31.34 -3.73 -29.80
N GLN A 17 -31.52 -2.60 -29.11
CA GLN A 17 -31.04 -2.41 -27.73
C GLN A 17 -31.75 -3.31 -26.72
N ARG A 18 -32.97 -3.78 -27.01
CA ARG A 18 -33.68 -4.76 -26.19
C ARG A 18 -33.32 -6.21 -26.54
N ALA A 19 -32.62 -6.45 -27.65
CA ALA A 19 -32.20 -7.79 -28.04
C ALA A 19 -31.31 -8.36 -26.92
N PRO A 20 -31.63 -9.56 -26.39
CA PRO A 20 -30.92 -10.14 -25.27
C PRO A 20 -29.43 -10.30 -25.59
N LEU A 21 -29.09 -10.68 -26.82
CA LEU A 21 -27.71 -10.82 -27.30
C LEU A 21 -26.90 -9.52 -27.15
N LEU A 22 -27.46 -8.38 -27.54
CA LEU A 22 -26.81 -7.07 -27.43
C LEU A 22 -26.67 -6.62 -25.97
N LYS A 23 -27.63 -6.94 -25.10
CA LYS A 23 -27.50 -6.66 -23.67
C LYS A 23 -26.37 -7.45 -23.02
N HIS A 24 -26.25 -8.74 -23.34
CA HIS A 24 -25.14 -9.56 -22.85
C HIS A 24 -23.80 -9.08 -23.39
N PHE A 25 -23.73 -8.72 -24.67
CA PHE A 25 -22.52 -8.17 -25.29
C PHE A 25 -22.09 -6.84 -24.64
N VAL A 26 -23.01 -5.88 -24.51
CA VAL A 26 -22.71 -4.57 -23.89
C VAL A 26 -22.38 -4.71 -22.40
N LYS A 27 -23.06 -5.60 -21.68
CA LYS A 27 -22.75 -5.90 -20.27
C LYS A 27 -21.37 -6.53 -20.15
N GLY A 28 -21.01 -7.45 -21.04
CA GLY A 28 -19.68 -8.07 -21.11
C GLY A 28 -18.57 -7.06 -21.38
N TYR A 29 -18.72 -6.24 -22.44
CA TYR A 29 -17.78 -5.17 -22.76
C TYR A 29 -17.63 -4.14 -21.63
N ARG A 30 -18.73 -3.78 -20.96
CA ARG A 30 -18.67 -2.90 -19.80
C ARG A 30 -17.94 -3.57 -18.63
N LEU A 31 -18.20 -4.86 -18.39
CA LEU A 31 -17.57 -5.62 -17.31
C LEU A 31 -16.05 -5.73 -17.53
N THR A 32 -15.60 -6.09 -18.74
CA THR A 32 -14.17 -6.18 -19.06
C THR A 32 -13.48 -4.83 -18.87
N LYS A 33 -14.06 -3.75 -19.42
CA LYS A 33 -13.50 -2.40 -19.25
C LYS A 33 -13.44 -1.96 -17.79
N THR A 34 -14.42 -2.34 -16.97
CA THR A 34 -14.39 -2.05 -15.52
C THR A 34 -13.39 -2.91 -14.75
N LEU A 35 -13.18 -4.17 -15.16
CA LEU A 35 -12.21 -5.07 -14.54
C LEU A 35 -10.78 -4.59 -14.83
N ASP A 36 -10.49 -4.21 -16.07
CA ASP A 36 -9.19 -3.67 -16.46
C ASP A 36 -8.88 -2.37 -15.70
N ALA A 37 -9.83 -1.43 -15.63
CA ALA A 37 -9.64 -0.19 -14.90
C ALA A 37 -9.40 -0.40 -13.39
N ARG A 38 -10.10 -1.36 -12.77
CA ARG A 38 -9.88 -1.72 -11.36
C ARG A 38 -8.50 -2.33 -11.15
N CYS A 39 -8.11 -3.31 -11.96
CA CYS A 39 -6.80 -3.96 -11.87
C CYS A 39 -5.66 -2.94 -11.98
N MET A 40 -5.73 -2.04 -12.96
CA MET A 40 -4.72 -0.99 -13.11
C MET A 40 -4.70 -0.05 -11.91
N ALA A 41 -5.86 0.34 -11.36
CA ALA A 41 -5.92 1.17 -10.16
C ALA A 41 -5.27 0.49 -8.95
N GLU A 42 -5.56 -0.80 -8.69
CA GLU A 42 -4.93 -1.57 -7.61
C GLU A 42 -3.40 -1.64 -7.78
N LEU A 43 -2.92 -1.89 -9.00
CA LEU A 43 -1.48 -1.94 -9.30
C LEU A 43 -0.78 -0.60 -9.06
N TRP A 44 -1.39 0.52 -9.45
CA TRP A 44 -0.84 1.86 -9.22
C TRP A 44 -0.78 2.20 -7.73
N ILE A 45 -1.83 1.88 -6.97
CA ILE A 45 -1.88 2.10 -5.52
C ILE A 45 -0.78 1.31 -4.80
N GLU A 46 -0.66 0.00 -5.09
CA GLU A 46 0.36 -0.86 -4.50
C GLU A 46 1.79 -0.43 -4.87
N SER A 47 1.99 0.02 -6.12
CA SER A 47 3.30 0.53 -6.55
C SER A 47 3.72 1.78 -5.78
N ILE A 48 2.80 2.73 -5.56
CA ILE A 48 3.06 3.92 -4.73
C ILE A 48 3.38 3.50 -3.30
N GLY A 49 2.62 2.55 -2.73
CA GLY A 49 2.86 2.03 -1.39
C GLY A 49 4.25 1.40 -1.24
N LEU A 50 4.69 0.61 -2.22
CA LEU A 50 6.03 -0.01 -2.23
C LEU A 50 7.15 1.04 -2.32
N ILE A 51 6.99 2.05 -3.17
CA ILE A 51 7.96 3.15 -3.31
C ILE A 51 8.03 3.95 -2.00
N ALA A 52 6.88 4.28 -1.42
CA ALA A 52 6.82 4.98 -0.13
C ALA A 52 7.50 4.18 0.98
N GLY A 53 7.24 2.87 1.04
CA GLY A 53 7.92 1.95 1.96
C GLY A 53 9.44 1.95 1.78
N ALA A 54 9.92 1.85 0.54
CA ALA A 54 11.35 1.86 0.23
C ALA A 54 12.03 3.17 0.64
N LEU A 55 11.40 4.32 0.35
CA LEU A 55 11.90 5.63 0.78
C LEU A 55 11.93 5.73 2.32
N GLY A 56 10.92 5.19 3.00
CA GLY A 56 10.90 5.08 4.45
C GLY A 56 12.12 4.33 5.01
N ILE A 57 12.48 3.19 4.42
CA ILE A 57 13.68 2.42 4.83
C ILE A 57 14.96 3.22 4.60
N VAL A 58 15.11 3.87 3.46
CA VAL A 58 16.28 4.72 3.16
C VAL A 58 16.41 5.85 4.18
N ALA A 59 15.30 6.44 4.61
CA ALA A 59 15.29 7.50 5.62
C ALA A 59 15.82 7.05 6.99
N TRP A 60 15.82 5.75 7.30
CA TRP A 60 16.36 5.23 8.55
C TRP A 60 17.89 4.99 8.54
N ILE A 61 18.54 5.06 7.37
CA ILE A 61 19.99 4.83 7.25
C ILE A 61 20.82 5.69 8.21
N PRO A 62 20.56 7.00 8.39
CA PRO A 62 21.32 7.83 9.33
C PRO A 62 21.24 7.28 10.77
N GLN A 63 20.04 6.86 11.19
CA GLN A 63 19.82 6.33 12.54
C GLN A 63 20.58 5.01 12.77
N ILE A 64 20.58 4.13 11.78
CA ILE A 64 21.34 2.87 11.84
C ILE A 64 22.85 3.17 11.92
N LYS A 65 23.35 4.11 11.11
CA LYS A 65 24.77 4.50 11.12
C LYS A 65 25.18 5.08 12.47
N GLU A 66 24.37 5.94 13.08
CA GLU A 66 24.67 6.53 14.39
C GLU A 66 24.91 5.45 15.46
N VAL A 67 24.05 4.43 15.49
CA VAL A 67 24.13 3.35 16.49
C VAL A 67 25.20 2.32 16.16
N TRP A 68 25.25 1.84 14.92
CA TRP A 68 26.10 0.70 14.56
C TRP A 68 27.49 1.08 14.10
N VAL A 69 27.67 2.26 13.50
CA VAL A 69 28.96 2.76 13.00
C VAL A 69 29.56 3.74 14.00
N HIS A 70 28.84 4.81 14.34
CA HIS A 70 29.35 5.85 15.24
C HIS A 70 29.31 5.44 16.72
N LYS A 71 28.67 4.32 17.05
CA LYS A 71 28.53 3.78 18.43
C LYS A 71 27.93 4.81 19.40
N LYS A 72 27.05 5.67 18.88
CA LYS A 72 26.36 6.71 19.64
C LYS A 72 24.89 6.37 19.81
N HIS A 73 24.38 6.69 20.98
CA HIS A 73 22.97 6.48 21.34
C HIS A 73 22.37 7.64 22.11
N ASP A 74 23.11 8.75 22.20
CA ASP A 74 22.70 9.92 22.95
C ASP A 74 21.49 10.55 22.25
N GLY A 75 20.41 10.77 23.00
CA GLY A 75 19.13 11.24 22.46
C GLY A 75 18.18 10.14 21.94
N ILE A 76 18.59 8.86 21.91
CA ILE A 76 17.70 7.77 21.49
C ILE A 76 16.91 7.21 22.68
N SER A 77 15.61 7.51 22.75
CA SER A 77 14.72 6.96 23.78
C SER A 77 14.22 5.56 23.42
N LEU A 78 14.52 4.56 24.27
CA LEU A 78 13.99 3.20 24.10
C LEU A 78 12.47 3.17 24.24
N THR A 79 11.89 3.99 25.11
CA THR A 79 10.44 4.09 25.28
C THR A 79 9.75 4.54 23.99
N THR A 80 10.32 5.55 23.31
CA THR A 80 9.80 6.04 22.03
C THR A 80 9.83 4.93 20.98
N PHE A 81 10.95 4.21 20.87
CA PHE A 81 11.07 3.11 19.91
C PHE A 81 10.15 1.93 20.23
N SER A 82 9.87 1.65 21.51
CA SER A 82 8.87 0.64 21.91
C SER A 82 7.46 1.04 21.47
N ILE A 83 7.06 2.30 21.66
CA ILE A 83 5.75 2.80 21.21
C ILE A 83 5.64 2.72 19.68
N VAL A 84 6.70 3.13 18.96
CA VAL A 84 6.76 3.01 17.49
C VAL A 84 6.63 1.55 17.06
N THR A 85 7.27 0.61 17.76
CA THR A 85 7.17 -0.83 17.47
C THR A 85 5.72 -1.31 17.59
N VAL A 86 5.02 -0.95 18.67
CA VAL A 86 3.60 -1.30 18.85
C VAL A 86 2.75 -0.71 17.73
N ALA A 87 2.97 0.56 17.37
CA ALA A 87 2.24 1.21 16.28
C ALA A 87 2.47 0.50 14.94
N LEU A 88 3.71 0.13 14.60
CA LEU A 88 4.03 -0.60 13.37
C LEU A 88 3.44 -2.02 13.37
N CYS A 89 3.38 -2.70 14.52
CA CYS A 89 2.68 -3.98 14.65
C CYS A 89 1.17 -3.83 14.37
N LEU A 90 0.54 -2.78 14.89
CA LEU A 90 -0.86 -2.49 14.59
C LEU A 90 -1.08 -2.17 13.11
N TRP A 91 -0.20 -1.38 12.50
CA TRP A 91 -0.24 -1.10 11.06
C TRP A 91 -0.02 -2.34 10.20
N LEU A 92 0.83 -3.26 10.64
CA LEU A 92 1.03 -4.55 9.98
C LEU A 92 -0.24 -5.41 10.04
N ILE A 93 -0.85 -5.53 11.23
CA ILE A 93 -2.14 -6.22 11.41
C ILE A 93 -3.20 -5.59 10.50
N TYR A 94 -3.30 -4.26 10.50
CA TYR A 94 -4.21 -3.52 9.62
C TYR A 94 -3.97 -3.85 8.14
N GLY A 95 -2.71 -3.81 7.69
CA GLY A 95 -2.32 -4.16 6.31
C GLY A 95 -2.75 -5.57 5.91
N VAL A 96 -2.62 -6.56 6.81
CA VAL A 96 -3.11 -7.92 6.60
C VAL A 96 -4.63 -7.96 6.47
N LEU A 97 -5.36 -7.25 7.33
CA LEU A 97 -6.83 -7.20 7.30
C LEU A 97 -7.36 -6.63 5.99
N ILE A 98 -6.69 -5.61 5.42
CA ILE A 98 -7.05 -5.01 4.13
C ILE A 98 -6.38 -5.70 2.92
N ARG A 99 -5.57 -6.74 3.15
CA ARG A 99 -4.81 -7.48 2.13
C ARG A 99 -3.88 -6.60 1.27
N SER A 100 -3.31 -5.54 1.84
CA SER A 100 -2.38 -4.67 1.12
C SER A 100 -0.94 -5.17 1.25
N ALA A 101 -0.35 -5.58 0.13
CA ALA A 101 0.99 -6.15 0.09
C ALA A 101 2.07 -5.10 0.45
N SER A 102 1.95 -3.90 -0.09
CA SER A 102 2.83 -2.77 0.18
C SER A 102 2.87 -2.41 1.66
N MET A 103 1.70 -2.33 2.31
CA MET A 103 1.61 -2.02 3.74
C MET A 103 2.28 -3.09 4.60
N ILE A 104 2.08 -4.37 4.25
CA ILE A 104 2.70 -5.50 4.94
C ILE A 104 4.23 -5.44 4.79
N ILE A 105 4.72 -5.34 3.55
CA ILE A 105 6.16 -5.33 3.24
C ILE A 105 6.84 -4.14 3.91
N ALA A 106 6.28 -2.94 3.79
CA ALA A 106 6.85 -1.72 4.35
C ALA A 106 6.97 -1.79 5.88
N ASN A 107 5.94 -2.27 6.58
CA ASN A 107 5.96 -2.35 8.04
C ASN A 107 6.89 -3.47 8.55
N VAL A 108 6.96 -4.63 7.88
CA VAL A 108 7.91 -5.70 8.22
C VAL A 108 9.36 -5.21 8.09
N MET A 109 9.68 -4.54 6.98
CA MET A 109 11.02 -3.99 6.76
C MET A 109 11.35 -2.91 7.79
N THR A 110 10.40 -2.03 8.10
CA THR A 110 10.61 -0.95 9.07
C THR A 110 10.77 -1.50 10.48
N LEU A 111 9.97 -2.49 10.89
CA LEU A 111 10.12 -3.19 12.16
C LEU A 111 11.52 -3.80 12.29
N SER A 112 12.03 -4.43 11.23
CA SER A 112 13.38 -5.01 11.21
C SER A 112 14.46 -3.94 11.47
N VAL A 113 14.31 -2.76 10.88
CA VAL A 113 15.20 -1.61 11.11
C VAL A 113 15.08 -1.09 12.54
N ILE A 114 13.86 -0.91 13.05
CA ILE A 114 13.60 -0.46 14.43
C ILE A 114 14.22 -1.43 15.44
N PHE A 115 14.08 -2.74 15.23
CA PHE A 115 14.74 -3.75 16.07
C PHE A 115 16.25 -3.65 16.01
N ALA A 116 16.85 -3.47 14.83
CA ALA A 116 18.29 -3.27 14.71
C ALA A 116 18.76 -2.05 15.51
N VAL A 117 18.03 -0.93 15.46
CA VAL A 117 18.36 0.28 16.25
C VAL A 117 18.24 0.00 17.75
N ILE A 118 17.14 -0.58 18.21
CA ILE A 118 16.93 -0.93 19.64
C ILE A 118 18.03 -1.84 20.15
N LEU A 119 18.35 -2.92 19.42
CA LEU A 119 19.40 -3.88 19.80
C LEU A 119 20.76 -3.21 19.91
N GLY A 120 21.12 -2.36 18.94
CA GLY A 120 22.37 -1.62 18.97
C GLY A 120 22.46 -0.67 20.18
N VAL A 121 21.38 0.05 20.48
CA VAL A 121 21.31 0.94 21.67
C VAL A 121 21.44 0.15 22.97
N VAL A 122 20.71 -0.95 23.12
CA VAL A 122 20.77 -1.80 24.32
C VAL A 122 22.19 -2.36 24.51
N ARG A 123 22.82 -2.82 23.42
CA ARG A 123 24.20 -3.32 23.45
C ARG A 123 25.18 -2.24 23.93
N LEU A 124 25.09 -1.03 23.38
CA LEU A 124 25.95 0.09 23.75
C LEU A 124 25.78 0.48 25.23
N ARG A 125 24.52 0.57 25.70
CA ARG A 125 24.24 0.90 27.11
C ARG A 125 24.82 -0.13 28.09
N ARG A 126 24.72 -1.42 27.77
CA ARG A 126 25.33 -2.51 28.58
C ARG A 126 26.85 -2.45 28.58
N SER A 127 27.48 -2.09 27.45
CA SER A 127 28.93 -1.95 27.40
C SER A 127 29.44 -0.80 28.26
N ARG A 128 28.68 0.30 28.36
CA ARG A 128 29.03 1.46 29.18
C ARG A 128 28.77 1.25 30.68
N SER A 129 27.81 0.41 31.06
CA SER A 129 27.57 0.07 32.47
C SER A 129 28.58 -0.90 33.06
N ASN A 130 29.29 -1.64 32.21
CA ASN A 130 30.29 -2.64 32.61
C ASN A 130 31.73 -2.07 32.65
N GLN A 131 31.89 -0.79 32.31
CA GLN A 131 33.14 -0.02 32.45
C GLN A 131 33.04 0.86 33.69
#